data_AF-A0A1W2AMX5-F1
#
_entry.id   AF-A0A1W2AMX5-F1
#
_cell.length_a   1.000
_cell.length_b   1.000
_cell.length_c   1.000
_cell.angle_alpha   90.00
_cell.angle_beta   90.00
_cell.angle_gamma   90.00
#
_symmetry.space_group_name_H-M   'P 1'
#
loop_
_entity.id
_entity.type
_entity.pdbx_description
1 polymer ?
#
loop_
_entity_poly.entity_id
_entity_poly.type
_entity_poly.pdbx_seq_one_letter_code
_entity_poly.pdbx_strand_id
1 'polypeptide(L)'
;MADIEMEISIPTDNNGYVLLQCPFCGEYFKLTPDDYEDEGILDIFCPSCGLCGENFITEDVLELAMAMTKNVAMDMIYDAMKKWEKQFDSGLITFNAGKKPKPEPENPIQSGIEALTIIHLPCCQRTAKIKPMLKFTGCYCPFCGVKEYEPE
;
A
#
# COMPACT_ATOMS: atom_id res chain seq x y z
N MET A 1 24.24 7.61 8.31
CA MET A 1 23.55 6.32 8.18
C MET A 1 23.32 6.10 6.70
N ALA A 2 23.40 4.87 6.19
CA ALA A 2 23.00 4.64 4.81
C ALA A 2 21.48 4.68 4.79
N ASP A 3 20.90 5.59 4.01
CA ASP A 3 19.46 5.58 3.74
C ASP A 3 19.13 4.36 2.89
N ILE A 4 18.10 3.62 3.28
CA ILE A 4 17.63 2.42 2.58
C ILE A 4 16.30 2.80 1.96
N GLU A 5 16.29 2.87 0.64
CA GLU A 5 15.07 3.10 -0.14
C GLU A 5 14.53 1.74 -0.60
N MET A 6 13.23 1.52 -0.39
CA MET A 6 12.50 0.34 -0.82
C MET A 6 11.28 0.79 -1.61
N GLU A 7 11.11 0.23 -2.81
CA GLU A 7 9.99 0.54 -3.69
C GLU A 7 9.07 -0.68 -3.80
N ILE A 8 7.76 -0.45 -3.74
CA ILE A 8 6.73 -1.48 -3.93
C ILE A 8 5.90 -1.10 -5.15
N SER A 9 5.90 -1.97 -6.15
CA SER A 9 5.08 -1.80 -7.36
C SER A 9 3.66 -2.29 -7.09
N ILE A 10 2.68 -1.38 -7.12
CA ILE A 10 1.26 -1.70 -6.99
C ILE A 10 0.65 -1.80 -8.40
N PRO A 11 0.15 -2.98 -8.82
CA PRO A 11 -0.40 -3.13 -10.17
C PRO A 11 -1.78 -2.47 -10.29
N THR A 12 -2.04 -1.90 -11.47
CA THR A 12 -3.40 -1.50 -11.86
C THR A 12 -4.21 -2.69 -12.36
N ASP A 13 -5.53 -2.59 -12.28
CA ASP A 13 -6.43 -3.52 -12.96
C ASP A 13 -6.52 -3.25 -14.47
N ASN A 14 -7.31 -4.07 -15.19
CA ASN A 14 -7.46 -4.00 -16.64
C ASN A 14 -8.02 -2.66 -17.16
N ASN A 15 -8.55 -1.79 -16.30
CA ASN A 15 -9.02 -0.46 -16.68
C ASN A 15 -8.10 0.66 -16.15
N GLY A 16 -6.91 0.33 -15.63
CA GLY A 16 -5.94 1.32 -15.16
C GLY A 16 -6.18 1.83 -13.74
N TYR A 17 -6.93 1.10 -12.91
CA TYR A 17 -7.19 1.54 -11.53
C TYR A 17 -6.41 0.74 -10.49
N VAL A 18 -5.92 1.41 -9.46
CA VAL A 18 -5.23 0.83 -8.30
C VAL A 18 -6.21 0.55 -7.17
N LEU A 19 -6.08 -0.62 -6.54
CA LEU A 19 -6.89 -1.02 -5.39
C LEU A 19 -6.47 -0.27 -4.13
N LEU A 20 -7.45 0.31 -3.45
CA LEU A 20 -7.29 1.06 -2.22
C LEU A 20 -8.25 0.50 -1.16
N GLN A 21 -7.85 0.58 0.10
CA GLN A 21 -8.65 0.12 1.24
C GLN A 21 -8.79 1.22 2.28
N CYS A 22 -10.02 1.48 2.71
CA CYS A 22 -10.28 2.43 3.77
C CYS A 22 -9.84 1.89 5.14
N PRO A 23 -8.95 2.58 5.88
CA PRO A 23 -8.50 2.12 7.19
C PRO A 23 -9.59 2.23 8.27
N PHE A 24 -10.64 3.03 8.04
CA PHE A 24 -11.69 3.28 9.01
C PHE A 24 -12.86 2.30 8.93
N CYS A 25 -13.30 1.96 7.71
CA CYS A 25 -14.45 1.08 7.50
C CYS A 25 -14.15 -0.20 6.71
N GLY A 26 -12.91 -0.37 6.24
CA GLY A 26 -12.49 -1.55 5.47
C GLY A 26 -13.05 -1.62 4.05
N GLU A 27 -13.68 -0.55 3.56
CA GLU A 27 -14.23 -0.50 2.21
C GLU A 27 -13.11 -0.47 1.16
N TYR A 28 -13.24 -1.33 0.15
CA TYR A 28 -12.39 -1.32 -1.03
C TYR A 28 -12.95 -0.40 -2.11
N PHE A 29 -12.08 0.38 -2.71
CA PHE A 29 -12.38 1.22 -3.85
C PHE A 29 -11.13 1.35 -4.73
N LYS A 30 -11.29 1.94 -5.91
CA LYS A 30 -10.24 1.98 -6.92
C LYS A 30 -10.19 3.35 -7.57
N LEU A 31 -8.99 3.92 -7.68
CA LEU A 31 -8.71 5.21 -8.32
C LEU A 31 -7.62 5.03 -9.38
N THR A 32 -7.48 5.97 -10.31
CA THR A 32 -6.35 5.97 -11.25
C THR A 32 -5.10 6.51 -10.54
N PRO A 33 -3.88 6.06 -10.92
CA PRO A 33 -2.64 6.67 -10.42
C PRO A 33 -2.58 8.17 -10.70
N ASP A 34 -3.01 8.59 -11.89
CA ASP A 34 -3.04 9.99 -12.30
C ASP A 34 -3.90 10.84 -11.35
N ASP A 35 -5.08 10.33 -10.95
CA ASP A 35 -5.91 11.03 -9.97
C ASP A 35 -5.30 10.96 -8.56
N TYR A 36 -4.67 9.84 -8.17
CA TYR A 36 -4.06 9.70 -6.85
C TYR A 36 -2.87 10.64 -6.63
N GLU A 37 -2.12 10.93 -7.70
CA GLU A 37 -0.91 11.78 -7.70
C GLU A 37 -1.19 13.24 -8.10
N ASP A 38 -2.44 13.60 -8.37
CA ASP A 38 -2.82 14.95 -8.78
C ASP A 38 -2.68 15.96 -7.62
N GLU A 39 -1.76 16.92 -7.76
CA GLU A 39 -1.50 17.97 -6.77
C GLU A 39 -2.74 18.85 -6.45
N GLY A 40 -3.74 18.87 -7.33
CA GLY A 40 -5.02 19.54 -7.11
C GLY A 40 -5.96 18.80 -6.15
N ILE A 41 -5.63 17.56 -5.78
CA ILE A 41 -6.37 16.77 -4.78
C ILE A 41 -5.66 16.92 -3.44
N LEU A 42 -6.32 17.62 -2.52
CA LEU A 42 -5.79 17.84 -1.18
C LEU A 42 -5.84 16.58 -0.33
N ASP A 43 -6.98 15.88 -0.39
CA ASP A 43 -7.28 14.73 0.44
C ASP A 43 -8.07 13.70 -0.37
N ILE A 44 -7.79 12.42 -0.10
CA ILE A 44 -8.59 11.31 -0.61
C ILE A 44 -9.63 10.92 0.43
N PHE A 45 -10.88 10.76 -0.02
CA PHE A 45 -12.02 10.41 0.82
C PHE A 45 -12.50 8.99 0.53
N CYS A 46 -12.91 8.28 1.57
CA CYS A 46 -13.54 6.99 1.39
C CYS A 46 -14.94 7.15 0.76
N PRO A 47 -15.25 6.47 -0.36
CA PRO A 47 -16.55 6.59 -1.02
C PRO A 47 -17.73 6.04 -0.20
N SER A 48 -17.46 5.22 0.82
CA SER A 48 -18.49 4.65 1.69
C SER A 48 -18.74 5.50 2.94
N CYS A 49 -17.69 5.83 3.71
CA CYS A 49 -17.86 6.55 4.99
C CYS A 49 -17.60 8.06 4.92
N GLY A 50 -16.99 8.57 3.84
CA GLY A 50 -16.69 9.99 3.65
C GLY A 50 -15.53 10.52 4.50
N LEU A 51 -14.81 9.66 5.23
CA LEU A 51 -13.63 10.05 6.00
C LEU A 51 -12.40 10.13 5.10
N CYS A 52 -11.55 11.13 5.34
CA CYS A 52 -10.20 11.22 4.78
C CYS A 52 -9.19 10.49 5.68
N GLY A 53 -8.18 9.87 5.09
CA GLY A 53 -7.12 9.15 5.80
C GLY A 53 -5.75 9.48 5.22
N GLU A 54 -4.71 9.27 6.02
CA GLU A 54 -3.32 9.54 5.60
C GLU A 54 -2.87 8.61 4.47
N ASN A 55 -3.33 7.35 4.47
CA ASN A 55 -3.08 6.40 3.41
C ASN A 55 -4.25 5.43 3.26
N PHE A 56 -4.49 4.98 2.03
CA PHE A 56 -5.50 3.98 1.69
C PHE A 56 -4.85 2.69 1.18
N ILE A 57 -3.72 2.34 1.80
CA ILE A 57 -2.93 1.17 1.45
C ILE A 57 -3.69 -0.09 1.87
N THR A 58 -3.64 -1.10 1.02
CA THR A 58 -4.24 -2.41 1.28
C THR A 58 -3.35 -3.24 2.19
N GLU A 59 -3.95 -4.17 2.93
CA GLU A 59 -3.20 -5.01 3.90
C GLU A 59 -2.04 -5.79 3.25
N ASP A 60 -2.20 -6.27 2.01
CA ASP A 60 -1.16 -6.99 1.27
C ASP A 60 0.07 -6.13 0.96
N VAL A 61 -0.11 -4.85 0.66
CA VAL A 61 0.99 -3.89 0.47
C VAL A 61 1.72 -3.64 1.79
N LEU A 62 0.97 -3.52 2.89
CA LEU A 62 1.55 -3.37 4.22
C LEU A 62 2.37 -4.61 4.62
N GLU A 63 1.82 -5.81 4.40
CA GLU A 63 2.51 -7.08 4.66
C GLU A 63 3.80 -7.21 3.84
N LEU A 64 3.78 -6.87 2.55
CA LEU A 64 4.96 -6.89 1.68
C LEU A 64 6.03 -5.90 2.18
N ALA A 65 5.63 -4.68 2.54
CA ALA A 65 6.55 -3.68 3.09
C ALA A 65 7.24 -4.16 4.37
N MET A 66 6.49 -4.81 5.26
CA MET A 66 7.04 -5.38 6.50
C MET A 66 8.01 -6.53 6.21
N ALA A 67 7.70 -7.42 5.27
CA ALA A 67 8.56 -8.53 4.88
C ALA A 67 9.90 -8.03 4.30
N MET A 68 9.85 -7.08 3.36
CA MET A 68 11.04 -6.45 2.78
C MET A 68 11.91 -5.78 3.86
N THR A 69 11.28 -4.98 4.73
CA THR A 69 11.98 -4.29 5.83
C THR A 69 12.67 -5.28 6.75
N LYS A 70 11.99 -6.37 7.10
CA LYS A 70 12.54 -7.40 7.99
C LYS A 70 13.71 -8.13 7.35
N ASN A 71 13.62 -8.44 6.05
CA ASN A 71 14.70 -9.09 5.31
C ASN A 71 15.95 -8.21 5.30
N VAL A 72 15.80 -6.92 4.99
CA VAL A 72 16.92 -5.96 5.01
C VAL A 72 17.50 -5.82 6.41
N ALA A 73 16.67 -5.66 7.44
CA ALA A 73 17.13 -5.51 8.81
C ALA A 73 17.90 -6.74 9.30
N MET A 74 17.41 -7.95 8.99
CA MET A 74 18.09 -9.21 9.36
C MET A 74 19.42 -9.36 8.63
N ASP A 75 19.50 -8.94 7.37
CA ASP A 75 20.75 -8.94 6.61
C ASP A 75 21.79 -7.99 7.21
N MET A 76 21.36 -6.77 7.59
CA MET A 76 22.25 -5.81 8.26
C MET A 76 22.76 -6.33 9.60
N ILE A 77 21.89 -6.93 10.42
CA ILE A 77 22.26 -7.53 11.71
C ILE A 77 23.27 -8.65 11.47
N TYR A 78 23.01 -9.53 10.50
CA TYR A 78 23.90 -10.64 10.18
C TYR A 78 25.27 -10.16 9.71
N ASP A 79 25.31 -9.16 8.83
CA ASP A 79 26.56 -8.59 8.32
C ASP A 79 27.37 -7.90 9.42
N ALA A 80 26.70 -7.22 10.36
CA ALA A 80 27.35 -6.66 11.53
C ALA A 80 27.95 -7.75 12.43
N MET A 81 27.20 -8.82 12.71
CA MET A 81 27.70 -9.97 13.48
C MET A 81 28.88 -10.65 12.77
N LYS A 82 28.84 -10.79 11.45
CA LYS A 82 29.94 -11.37 10.67
C LYS A 82 31.19 -10.51 10.64
N LYS A 83 31.03 -9.19 10.60
CA LYS A 83 32.17 -8.25 10.77
C LYS A 83 32.78 -8.39 12.16
N TRP A 84 31.94 -8.55 13.18
CA TRP A 84 32.38 -8.71 14.56
C TRP A 84 33.13 -10.04 14.76
N GLU A 85 32.62 -11.16 14.22
CA GLU A 85 33.31 -12.46 14.20
C GLU A 85 34.72 -12.33 13.62
N LYS A 86 34.88 -11.71 12.44
CA LYS A 86 36.19 -11.50 11.81
C LYS A 86 37.16 -10.66 12.66
N GLN A 87 36.66 -9.73 13.45
CA GLN A 87 37.49 -8.88 14.32
C GLN A 87 38.02 -9.64 15.55
N PHE A 88 37.31 -10.67 16.01
CA PHE A 88 37.64 -11.40 17.25
C PHE A 88 38.29 -12.77 16.98
N ASP A 89 38.34 -13.20 15.71
CA ASP A 89 38.93 -14.47 15.29
C ASP A 89 40.44 -14.58 15.59
N SER A 90 41.15 -13.45 15.74
CA SER A 90 42.56 -13.40 16.13
C SER A 90 42.81 -13.13 17.63
N GLY A 91 41.76 -13.07 18.45
CA GLY A 91 41.83 -12.73 19.88
C GLY A 91 41.71 -13.93 20.83
N LEU A 92 41.69 -13.66 22.15
CA LEU A 92 41.55 -14.69 23.20
C LEU A 92 40.12 -15.29 23.28
N ILE A 93 39.15 -14.65 22.61
CA ILE A 93 37.73 -15.03 22.63
C ILE A 93 37.27 -15.15 21.18
N THR A 94 36.76 -16.34 20.81
CA THR A 94 36.16 -16.60 19.49
C THR A 94 34.65 -16.36 19.54
N PHE A 95 34.11 -15.66 18.53
CA PHE A 95 32.68 -15.37 18.38
C PHE A 95 32.21 -15.87 17.02
N ASN A 96 31.05 -16.53 16.96
CA ASN A 96 30.47 -17.06 15.72
C ASN A 96 29.09 -16.44 15.47
N ALA A 97 28.92 -15.74 14.35
CA ALA A 97 27.65 -15.16 13.90
C ALA A 97 26.61 -16.21 13.46
N GLY A 98 27.03 -17.49 13.34
CA GLY A 98 26.14 -18.58 12.93
C GLY A 98 25.68 -18.49 11.47
N LYS A 99 24.51 -19.06 11.19
CA LYS A 99 23.92 -19.11 9.84
C LYS A 99 23.12 -17.84 9.55
N LYS A 100 23.17 -17.38 8.30
CA LYS A 100 22.35 -16.28 7.82
C LYS A 100 20.86 -16.62 8.01
N PRO A 101 20.03 -15.70 8.54
CA PRO A 101 18.58 -15.89 8.61
C PRO A 101 18.00 -16.20 7.23
N LYS A 102 16.94 -17.01 7.18
CA LYS A 102 16.19 -17.21 5.94
C LYS A 102 15.29 -16.00 5.72
N PRO A 103 15.28 -15.39 4.51
CA PRO A 103 14.38 -14.28 4.22
C PRO A 103 12.93 -14.76 4.24
N GLU A 104 12.04 -13.87 4.68
CA GLU A 104 10.60 -14.03 4.52
C GLU A 104 10.19 -13.87 3.05
N PRO A 105 9.12 -14.55 2.60
CA PRO A 105 8.67 -14.45 1.23
C PRO A 105 8.12 -13.06 0.92
N GLU A 106 8.67 -12.43 -0.12
CA GLU A 106 8.20 -11.16 -0.68
C GLU A 106 7.27 -11.45 -1.86
N ASN A 107 6.00 -11.72 -1.58
CA ASN A 107 5.03 -12.03 -2.63
C ASN A 107 4.61 -10.75 -3.35
N PRO A 108 4.61 -10.73 -4.69
CA PRO A 108 4.17 -9.54 -5.43
C PRO A 108 2.68 -9.28 -5.19
N ILE A 109 2.33 -8.00 -5.12
CA ILE A 109 0.94 -7.54 -5.02
C ILE A 109 0.18 -7.98 -6.27
N GLN A 110 -1.03 -8.48 -6.07
CA GLN A 110 -1.91 -8.88 -7.16
C GLN A 110 -3.06 -7.89 -7.23
N SER A 111 -3.46 -7.49 -8.45
CA SER A 111 -4.69 -6.70 -8.60
C SER A 111 -5.87 -7.57 -8.15
N GLY A 112 -6.47 -7.21 -7.03
CA GLY A 112 -7.67 -7.87 -6.51
C GLY A 112 -8.80 -7.94 -7.55
N ILE A 113 -9.56 -9.04 -7.50
CA ILE A 113 -10.73 -9.31 -8.34
C ILE A 113 -12.00 -8.88 -7.58
N GLU A 114 -12.02 -7.64 -7.10
CA GLU A 114 -13.21 -7.10 -6.46
C GLU A 114 -14.27 -6.79 -7.53
N ALA A 115 -15.52 -7.16 -7.25
CA ALA A 115 -16.66 -6.78 -8.07
C ALA A 115 -17.00 -5.29 -7.84
N LEU A 116 -16.14 -4.41 -8.34
CA LEU A 116 -16.33 -2.95 -8.33
C LEU A 116 -16.84 -2.48 -9.70
N THR A 117 -17.65 -1.43 -9.70
CA THR A 117 -18.19 -0.81 -10.90
C THR A 117 -17.63 0.60 -11.04
N ILE A 118 -17.33 1.00 -12.27
CA ILE A 118 -16.91 2.36 -12.58
C ILE A 118 -18.13 3.29 -12.42
N ILE A 119 -17.91 4.41 -11.75
CA ILE A 119 -18.83 5.55 -11.67
C ILE A 119 -18.20 6.80 -12.23
N HIS A 120 -19.03 7.67 -12.78
CA HIS A 120 -18.66 9.05 -13.06
C HIS A 120 -19.06 9.96 -11.89
N LEU A 121 -18.17 10.88 -11.51
CA LEU A 121 -18.35 11.84 -10.42
C LEU A 121 -18.42 13.26 -11.00
N PRO A 122 -19.63 13.82 -11.20
CA PRO A 122 -19.81 15.10 -11.87
C PRO A 122 -19.13 16.28 -11.17
N CYS A 123 -19.06 16.25 -9.83
CA CYS A 123 -18.45 17.30 -9.01
C CYS A 123 -16.96 17.53 -9.32
N CYS A 124 -16.23 16.49 -9.73
CA CYS A 124 -14.81 16.57 -10.08
C CYS A 124 -14.52 16.22 -11.53
N GLN A 125 -15.53 15.81 -12.31
CA GLN A 125 -15.38 15.28 -13.68
C GLN A 125 -14.39 14.11 -13.78
N ARG A 126 -14.34 13.28 -12.73
CA ARG A 126 -13.45 12.13 -12.61
C ARG A 126 -14.22 10.83 -12.48
N THR A 127 -13.50 9.72 -12.49
CA THR A 127 -14.07 8.38 -12.36
C THR A 127 -13.43 7.62 -11.22
N ALA A 128 -14.21 6.77 -10.55
CA ALA A 128 -13.73 5.87 -9.51
C ALA A 128 -14.40 4.51 -9.68
N LYS A 129 -13.80 3.43 -9.15
CA LYS A 129 -14.55 2.17 -8.97
C LYS A 129 -14.93 1.96 -7.52
N ILE A 130 -16.20 1.65 -7.32
CA ILE A 130 -16.81 1.45 -6.00
C ILE A 130 -17.68 0.20 -6.02
N LYS A 131 -18.11 -0.27 -4.84
CA LYS A 131 -19.08 -1.37 -4.80
C LYS A 131 -20.41 -0.98 -5.44
N PRO A 132 -21.05 -1.86 -6.24
CA PRO A 132 -22.33 -1.59 -6.87
C PRO A 132 -23.44 -1.12 -5.92
N MET A 133 -23.43 -1.57 -4.66
CA MET A 133 -24.40 -1.13 -3.66
C MET A 133 -24.35 0.38 -3.39
N LEU A 134 -23.16 0.97 -3.46
CA LEU A 134 -22.96 2.40 -3.27
C LEU A 134 -23.55 3.25 -4.41
N LYS A 135 -23.80 2.66 -5.60
CA LYS A 135 -24.58 3.34 -6.65
C LYS A 135 -26.02 3.62 -6.22
N PHE A 136 -26.61 2.73 -5.41
CA PHE A 136 -28.01 2.82 -5.01
C PHE A 136 -28.21 3.58 -3.70
N THR A 137 -27.24 3.54 -2.79
CA THR A 137 -27.31 4.23 -1.50
C THR A 137 -26.71 5.65 -1.51
N GLY A 138 -26.06 6.00 -2.61
CA GLY A 138 -25.15 7.13 -2.72
C GLY A 138 -23.75 6.82 -2.20
N CYS A 139 -22.77 7.59 -2.67
CA CYS A 139 -21.37 7.50 -2.33
C CYS A 139 -20.76 8.90 -2.12
N TYR A 140 -19.66 8.97 -1.39
CA TYR A 140 -18.85 10.19 -1.34
C TYR A 140 -17.87 10.23 -2.50
N CYS A 141 -17.67 11.40 -3.10
CA CYS A 141 -16.64 11.62 -4.10
C CYS A 141 -15.26 11.45 -3.43
N PRO A 142 -14.41 10.52 -3.92
CA PRO A 142 -13.09 10.31 -3.34
C PRO A 142 -12.15 11.51 -3.42
N PHE A 143 -12.46 12.51 -4.24
CA PHE A 143 -11.57 13.63 -4.54
C PHE A 143 -11.95 14.94 -3.83
N CYS A 144 -13.20 15.08 -3.40
CA CYS A 144 -13.69 16.31 -2.77
C CYS A 144 -14.62 16.07 -1.58
N GLY A 145 -14.95 14.82 -1.26
CA GLY A 145 -15.81 14.46 -0.13
C GLY A 145 -17.29 14.81 -0.30
N VAL A 146 -17.71 15.39 -1.44
CA VAL A 146 -19.13 15.68 -1.71
C VAL A 146 -19.90 14.38 -1.85
N LYS A 147 -21.07 14.30 -1.20
CA LYS A 147 -21.94 13.12 -1.30
C LYS A 147 -22.78 13.18 -2.56
N GLU A 148 -22.62 12.18 -3.42
CA GLU A 148 -23.44 11.94 -4.61
C GLU A 148 -24.50 10.88 -4.28
N TYR A 149 -25.77 11.20 -4.56
CA TYR A 149 -26.90 10.31 -4.26
C TYR A 149 -27.28 9.41 -5.43
N GLU A 150 -26.97 9.83 -6.66
CA GLU A 150 -27.24 9.11 -7.90
C GLU A 150 -26.00 9.14 -8.82
N PRO A 151 -24.91 8.45 -8.46
CA PRO A 151 -23.73 8.38 -9.33
C PRO A 151 -24.04 7.51 -10.57
N GLU A 152 -23.76 8.04 -11.76
CA GLU A 152 -23.93 7.36 -13.06
C GLU A 152 -22.83 6.29 -13.30
#